data_AF-A0A7J8YDN1-F1
#
_entry.id   AF-A0A7J8YDN1-F1
#
_cell.length_a   1.000
_cell.length_b   1.000
_cell.length_c   1.000
_cell.angle_alpha   90.00
_cell.angle_beta   90.00
_cell.angle_gamma   90.00
#
_symmetry.space_group_name_H-M   'P 1'
#
loop_
_entity.id
_entity.type
_entity.pdbx_description
1 polymer ?
#
loop_
_entity_poly.entity_id
_entity_poly.type
_entity_poly.pdbx_seq_one_letter_code
_entity_poly.pdbx_strand_id
1 'polypeptide(L)'
;MASRYWVVSLPVQNSASTLWNNLQDQISKHSFDTPLYRFNIPNLRVGTLDSLLALSDDLLKSNTFIEGVSHKIRRQIEELERVSGLETNALTVDGVPVDSYLTRFVWDEAKYPTMSPLREIVDGIHTQVAKIEDDLKVRVAEYNNVRGQLNAINRKQSGSLAVRDLSNLVKPEDIITSEHLVTLLAVVPKYSQKDWLSSYETLTTYVVPRSSKKLYEDNEYALYTVTLFGRVADNFRTSARERGFQVSTFNGCFFLYEY
;
A
#
# COMPACT_ATOMS: atom_id res chain seq x y z
N MET A 1 5.32 16.52 17.76
CA MET A 1 4.46 17.66 18.13
C MET A 1 4.15 18.42 16.86
N ALA A 2 2.89 18.81 16.63
CA ALA A 2 2.56 19.66 15.49
C ALA A 2 3.06 21.08 15.78
N SER A 3 4.03 21.56 15.00
CA SER A 3 4.46 22.97 15.03
C SER A 3 3.29 23.86 14.63
N ARG A 4 2.93 24.82 15.49
CA ARG A 4 1.88 25.80 15.19
C ARG A 4 2.52 27.09 14.72
N TYR A 5 2.00 27.62 13.62
CA TYR A 5 2.45 28.86 13.02
C TYR A 5 1.35 29.92 13.14
N TRP A 6 1.77 31.16 13.36
CA TRP A 6 0.89 32.32 13.33
C TRP A 6 1.34 33.21 12.18
N VAL A 7 0.40 33.59 11.32
CA VAL A 7 0.63 34.56 10.25
C VAL A 7 -0.14 35.82 10.60
N VAL A 8 0.56 36.95 10.62
CA VAL A 8 -0.03 38.25 10.98
C VAL A 8 0.36 39.26 9.90
N SER A 9 -0.61 40.08 9.50
CA SER A 9 -0.39 41.24 8.62
C SER A 9 -0.70 42.51 9.39
N LEU A 10 0.17 43.52 9.26
CA LEU A 10 0.07 44.80 9.94
C LEU A 10 0.17 45.94 8.92
N PRO A 11 -0.65 47.00 9.03
CA PRO A 11 -0.55 48.14 8.13
C PRO A 11 0.77 48.88 8.34
N VAL A 12 1.49 49.17 7.24
CA VAL A 12 2.71 49.97 7.28
C VAL A 12 2.33 51.45 7.30
N GLN A 13 2.56 52.12 8.43
CA GLN A 13 2.31 53.56 8.56
C GLN A 13 3.47 54.41 8.04
N ASN A 14 4.68 54.20 8.58
CA ASN A 14 5.87 55.00 8.26
C ASN A 14 6.90 54.21 7.44
N SER A 15 7.38 53.09 7.99
CA SER A 15 8.40 52.25 7.35
C SER A 15 8.25 50.80 7.80
N ALA A 16 8.33 49.88 6.84
CA ALA A 16 8.27 48.44 7.10
C ALA A 16 9.41 47.99 8.04
N SER A 17 10.59 48.59 7.91
CA SER A 17 11.74 48.29 8.77
C SER A 17 11.50 48.73 10.22
N THR A 18 10.93 49.92 10.42
CA THR A 18 10.60 50.41 11.77
C THR A 18 9.51 49.57 12.41
N LEU A 19 8.45 49.24 11.66
CA LEU A 19 7.38 48.36 12.13
C LEU A 19 7.91 46.98 12.52
N TRP A 20 8.79 46.39 11.70
CA TRP A 20 9.43 45.10 11.97
C TRP A 20 10.26 45.13 13.26
N ASN A 21 11.12 46.14 13.41
CA ASN A 21 11.97 46.25 14.60
C ASN A 21 11.15 46.45 15.87
N ASN A 22 10.09 47.26 15.81
CA ASN A 22 9.18 47.46 16.94
C ASN A 22 8.43 46.17 17.30
N LEU A 23 7.91 45.44 16.30
CA LEU A 23 7.23 44.16 16.53
C LEU A 23 8.18 43.15 17.19
N GLN A 24 9.40 43.05 16.69
CA GLN A 24 10.42 42.16 17.23
C GLN A 24 10.78 42.51 18.67
N ASP A 25 10.98 43.79 18.98
CA ASP A 25 11.25 44.27 20.34
C ASP A 25 10.09 43.93 21.30
N GLN A 26 8.85 44.23 20.92
CA GLN A 26 7.68 43.96 21.76
C GLN A 26 7.45 42.47 22.01
N ILE A 27 7.56 41.64 20.98
CA ILE A 27 7.41 40.18 21.14
C ILE A 27 8.55 39.62 21.99
N SER A 28 9.79 40.05 21.77
CA SER A 28 10.93 39.56 22.56
C SER A 28 10.80 39.88 24.05
N LYS A 29 10.16 41.00 24.41
CA LYS A 29 9.88 41.38 25.81
C LYS A 29 8.89 40.46 26.51
N HIS A 30 7.90 39.94 25.79
CA HIS A 30 6.83 39.11 26.35
C HIS A 30 7.01 37.61 26.09
N SER A 31 7.77 37.24 25.06
CA SER A 31 7.95 35.87 24.60
C SER A 31 9.25 35.74 23.79
N PHE A 32 10.38 35.75 24.51
CA PHE A 32 11.73 35.78 23.94
C PHE A 32 12.06 34.59 23.02
N ASP A 33 11.43 33.43 23.24
CA ASP A 33 11.62 32.20 22.45
C ASP A 33 10.70 32.09 21.23
N THR A 34 9.95 33.14 20.88
CA THR A 34 9.07 33.14 19.70
C THR A 34 9.85 33.67 18.48
N PRO A 35 10.31 32.81 17.55
CA PRO A 35 11.03 33.26 16.38
C PRO A 35 10.09 33.99 15.41
N LEU A 36 10.59 35.05 14.79
CA LEU A 36 9.86 35.88 13.83
C LEU A 36 10.53 35.81 12.47
N TYR A 37 9.71 35.57 11.43
CA TYR A 37 10.16 35.49 10.05
C TYR A 37 9.34 36.42 9.17
N ARG A 38 9.99 37.05 8.19
CA ARG A 38 9.29 37.85 7.19
C ARG A 38 8.63 36.92 6.19
N PHE A 39 7.36 37.19 5.90
CA PHE A 39 6.61 36.48 4.87
C PHE A 39 6.46 37.39 3.65
N ASN A 40 7.32 37.19 2.64
CA ASN A 40 7.41 38.08 1.49
C ASN A 40 6.32 37.76 0.48
N ILE A 41 5.33 38.65 0.38
CA ILE A 41 4.25 38.59 -0.63
C ILE A 41 4.52 39.69 -1.66
N PRO A 42 4.56 39.38 -2.97
CA PRO A 42 4.74 40.39 -4.01
C PRO A 42 3.48 41.25 -4.15
N ASN A 43 3.61 42.34 -4.90
CA ASN A 43 2.45 43.14 -5.31
C ASN A 43 1.65 42.36 -6.36
N LEU A 44 0.51 41.83 -5.94
CA LEU A 44 -0.41 41.11 -6.82
C LEU A 44 -1.35 42.08 -7.53
N ARG A 45 -1.69 41.79 -8.79
CA ARG A 45 -2.65 42.60 -9.54
C ARG A 45 -4.07 42.38 -9.02
N VAL A 46 -4.55 43.35 -8.24
CA VAL A 46 -5.92 43.39 -7.70
C VAL A 46 -6.90 44.06 -8.67
N GLY A 47 -8.17 43.64 -8.61
CA GLY A 47 -9.27 44.21 -9.39
C GLY A 47 -9.99 45.34 -8.65
N THR A 48 -11.31 45.42 -8.82
CA THR A 48 -12.16 46.36 -8.08
C THR A 48 -12.39 45.88 -6.63
N LEU A 49 -12.84 46.78 -5.75
CA LEU A 49 -13.22 46.43 -4.38
C LEU A 49 -14.27 45.31 -4.34
N ASP A 50 -15.30 45.38 -5.19
CA ASP A 50 -16.34 44.35 -5.27
C ASP A 50 -15.76 42.97 -5.63
N SER A 51 -14.79 42.94 -6.55
CA SER A 51 -14.10 41.70 -6.91
C SER A 51 -13.26 41.13 -5.77
N LEU A 52 -12.67 42.00 -4.93
CA LEU A 52 -11.90 41.59 -3.75
C LEU A 52 -12.81 41.05 -2.64
N LEU A 53 -13.97 41.67 -2.43
CA LEU A 53 -14.96 41.19 -1.46
C LEU A 53 -15.48 39.80 -1.85
N ALA A 54 -15.86 39.61 -3.12
CA ALA A 54 -16.28 38.30 -3.61
C ALA A 54 -15.15 37.26 -3.51
N LEU A 55 -13.91 37.65 -3.84
CA LEU A 55 -12.77 36.75 -3.76
C LEU A 55 -12.41 36.38 -2.31
N SER A 56 -12.65 37.26 -1.34
CA SER A 56 -12.44 36.96 0.08
C SER A 56 -13.26 35.76 0.55
N ASP A 57 -14.53 35.68 0.15
CA ASP A 57 -15.41 34.55 0.49
C ASP A 57 -14.97 33.26 -0.22
N ASP A 58 -14.55 33.36 -1.48
CA ASP A 58 -14.08 32.21 -2.27
C ASP A 58 -12.70 31.71 -1.80
N LEU A 59 -11.85 32.58 -1.27
CA LEU A 59 -10.57 32.23 -0.65
C LEU A 59 -10.77 31.37 0.60
N LEU A 60 -11.80 31.63 1.43
CA LEU A 60 -12.10 30.80 2.60
C LEU A 60 -12.50 29.37 2.19
N LYS A 61 -13.33 29.24 1.16
CA LYS A 61 -13.72 27.94 0.60
C LYS A 61 -12.51 27.22 0.01
N SER A 62 -11.70 27.93 -0.78
CA SER A 62 -10.50 27.38 -1.42
C SER A 62 -9.48 26.93 -0.37
N ASN A 63 -9.23 27.71 0.68
CA ASN A 63 -8.34 27.34 1.77
C ASN A 63 -8.80 26.05 2.46
N THR A 64 -10.07 25.98 2.84
CA THR A 64 -10.65 24.79 3.51
C THR A 64 -10.53 23.54 2.62
N PHE A 65 -10.77 23.68 1.32
CA PHE A 65 -10.62 22.60 0.36
C PHE A 65 -9.16 22.13 0.25
N ILE A 66 -8.21 23.06 0.03
CA ILE A 66 -6.78 22.75 -0.15
C ILE A 66 -6.18 22.14 1.12
N GLU A 67 -6.55 22.64 2.30
CA GLU A 67 -6.18 22.05 3.59
C GLU A 67 -6.72 20.62 3.72
N GLY A 68 -7.97 20.39 3.34
CA GLY A 68 -8.58 19.06 3.32
C GLY A 68 -7.86 18.07 2.39
N VAL A 69 -7.48 18.50 1.19
CA VAL A 69 -6.70 17.68 0.24
C VAL A 69 -5.30 17.38 0.79
N SER A 70 -4.62 18.38 1.35
CA SER A 70 -3.30 18.22 1.96
C SER A 70 -3.32 17.22 3.12
N HIS A 71 -4.36 17.27 3.97
CA HIS A 71 -4.55 16.29 5.03
C HIS A 71 -4.85 14.88 4.52
N LYS A 72 -5.65 14.75 3.45
CA LYS A 72 -5.90 13.45 2.80
C LYS A 72 -4.60 12.84 2.29
N ILE A 73 -3.76 13.62 1.58
CA ILE A 73 -2.46 13.16 1.07
C ILE A 73 -1.58 12.70 2.23
N ARG A 74 -1.43 13.51 3.28
CA ARG A 74 -0.66 13.16 4.49
C ARG A 74 -1.12 11.84 5.10
N ARG A 75 -2.43 11.65 5.28
CA ARG A 75 -3.00 10.40 5.83
C ARG A 75 -2.70 9.19 4.96
N GLN A 76 -2.76 9.34 3.63
CA GLN A 76 -2.45 8.23 2.71
C GLN A 76 -0.97 7.83 2.81
N ILE A 77 -0.06 8.80 2.92
CA ILE A 77 1.37 8.54 3.11
C ILE A 77 1.61 7.80 4.44
N GLU A 78 1.06 8.31 5.54
CA GLU A 78 1.17 7.68 6.87
C GLU A 78 0.63 6.23 6.88
N GLU A 79 -0.44 5.96 6.14
CA GLU A 79 -0.97 4.60 5.99
C GLU A 79 -0.01 3.69 5.20
N LEU A 80 0.57 4.19 4.11
CA LEU A 80 1.51 3.42 3.29
C LEU A 80 2.81 3.10 4.03
N GLU A 81 3.33 4.05 4.82
CA GLU A 81 4.49 3.84 5.71
C GLU A 81 4.21 2.75 6.73
N ARG A 82 3.06 2.82 7.41
CA ARG A 82 2.64 1.81 8.38
C ARG A 82 2.54 0.41 7.77
N VAL A 83 2.08 0.30 6.52
CA VAL A 83 1.94 -0.99 5.84
C VAL A 83 3.27 -1.52 5.32
N SER A 84 4.15 -0.65 4.84
CA SER A 84 5.45 -1.05 4.27
C SER A 84 6.53 -1.28 5.33
N GLY A 85 6.35 -0.76 6.55
CA GLY A 85 7.38 -0.77 7.59
C GLY A 85 8.56 0.14 7.28
N LEU A 86 8.45 0.97 6.23
CA LEU A 86 9.41 2.00 5.89
C LEU A 86 9.01 3.26 6.66
N GLU A 87 9.82 3.66 7.63
CA GLU A 87 9.74 5.02 8.17
C GLU A 87 10.35 5.95 7.13
N THR A 88 9.53 6.71 6.40
CA THR A 88 10.07 7.78 5.59
C THR A 88 10.33 9.02 6.46
N ASN A 89 11.28 9.84 6.02
CA ASN A 89 11.58 11.11 6.68
C ASN A 89 10.32 11.99 6.75
N ALA A 90 10.28 12.91 7.70
CA ALA A 90 9.22 13.91 7.80
C ALA A 90 8.91 14.52 6.42
N LEU A 91 7.62 14.71 6.12
CA LEU A 91 7.16 15.30 4.85
C LEU A 91 7.95 16.57 4.53
N THR A 92 8.40 16.68 3.29
CA THR A 92 9.18 17.82 2.78
C THR A 92 8.46 18.49 1.61
N VAL A 93 8.80 19.74 1.34
CA VAL A 93 8.40 20.48 0.15
C VAL A 93 9.64 20.61 -0.72
N ASP A 94 9.65 19.96 -1.88
CA ASP A 94 10.80 19.91 -2.79
C ASP A 94 12.12 19.50 -2.10
N GLY A 95 12.05 18.56 -1.16
CA GLY A 95 13.19 18.08 -0.36
C GLY A 95 13.57 18.98 0.82
N VAL A 96 12.89 20.11 1.01
CA VAL A 96 13.11 21.03 2.12
C VAL A 96 12.13 20.72 3.27
N PRO A 97 12.58 20.66 4.53
CA PRO A 97 11.68 20.51 5.68
C PRO A 97 10.62 21.62 5.71
N VAL A 98 9.37 21.28 6.04
CA VAL A 98 8.24 22.24 6.05
C VAL A 98 8.55 23.49 6.86
N ASP A 99 9.18 23.34 8.04
CA ASP A 99 9.57 24.45 8.91
C ASP A 99 10.57 25.40 8.21
N SER A 100 11.56 24.84 7.48
CA SER A 100 12.51 25.63 6.70
C SER A 100 11.87 26.30 5.49
N TYR A 101 10.90 25.63 4.85
CA TYR A 101 10.16 26.19 3.72
C TYR A 101 9.31 27.39 4.15
N LEU A 102 8.56 27.28 5.25
CA LEU A 102 7.69 28.35 5.75
C LEU A 102 8.47 29.59 6.20
N THR A 103 9.61 29.39 6.86
CA THR A 103 10.45 30.49 7.39
C THR A 103 11.23 31.24 6.32
N ARG A 104 11.37 30.65 5.12
CA ARG A 104 12.08 31.23 3.97
C ARG A 104 11.18 31.29 2.73
N PHE A 105 9.87 31.38 2.94
CA PHE A 105 8.89 31.39 1.86
C PHE A 105 9.20 32.50 0.84
N VAL A 106 9.16 32.13 -0.44
CA VAL A 106 9.27 33.02 -1.58
C VAL A 106 8.12 32.70 -2.52
N TRP A 107 7.45 33.73 -3.00
CA TRP A 107 6.41 33.58 -4.00
C TRP A 107 6.99 33.02 -5.30
N ASP A 108 6.42 31.93 -5.79
CA ASP A 108 6.82 31.32 -7.06
C ASP A 108 6.17 32.10 -8.22
N GLU A 109 6.87 33.14 -8.70
CA GLU A 109 6.40 33.99 -9.79
C GLU A 109 6.35 33.27 -11.15
N ALA A 110 7.17 32.23 -11.33
CA ALA A 110 7.13 31.43 -12.56
C ALA A 110 5.84 30.60 -12.63
N LYS A 111 5.40 30.07 -11.48
CA LYS A 111 4.16 29.28 -11.37
C LYS A 111 2.92 30.16 -11.19
N TYR A 112 3.04 31.28 -10.50
CA TYR A 112 1.96 32.21 -10.16
C TYR A 112 2.34 33.65 -10.53
N PRO A 113 2.25 34.03 -11.82
CA PRO A 113 2.71 35.35 -12.29
C PRO A 113 1.99 36.51 -11.61
N THR A 114 2.75 37.49 -11.11
CA THR A 114 2.24 38.65 -10.35
C THR A 114 1.37 39.59 -11.20
N MET A 115 1.57 39.57 -12.52
CA MET A 115 0.83 40.37 -13.51
C MET A 115 -0.55 39.77 -13.86
N SER A 116 -0.78 38.49 -13.53
CA SER A 116 -2.08 37.85 -13.74
C SER A 116 -3.11 38.40 -12.74
N PRO A 117 -4.38 38.57 -13.15
CA PRO A 117 -5.45 38.92 -12.23
C PRO A 117 -5.50 37.97 -11.04
N LEU A 118 -5.62 38.51 -9.84
CA LEU A 118 -5.60 37.73 -8.60
C LEU A 118 -6.60 36.55 -8.61
N ARG A 119 -7.78 36.75 -9.21
CA ARG A 119 -8.80 35.70 -9.34
C ARG A 119 -8.31 34.52 -10.18
N GLU A 120 -7.62 34.77 -11.28
CA GLU A 120 -7.08 33.71 -12.15
C GLU A 120 -6.00 32.88 -11.44
N ILE A 121 -5.18 33.53 -10.61
CA ILE A 121 -4.17 32.84 -9.79
C ILE A 121 -4.86 31.89 -8.82
N VAL A 122 -5.89 32.36 -8.11
CA VAL A 122 -6.64 31.55 -7.14
C VAL A 122 -7.36 30.39 -7.82
N ASP A 123 -8.06 30.65 -8.93
CA ASP A 123 -8.77 29.62 -9.71
C ASP A 123 -7.78 28.58 -10.28
N GLY A 124 -6.60 29.02 -10.72
CA GLY A 124 -5.53 28.16 -11.18
C GLY A 124 -4.98 27.23 -10.09
N ILE A 125 -4.71 27.77 -8.90
CA ILE A 125 -4.31 26.98 -7.72
C ILE A 125 -5.40 25.96 -7.38
N HIS A 126 -6.65 26.40 -7.31
CA HIS A 126 -7.78 25.54 -6.98
C HIS A 126 -7.91 24.37 -7.97
N THR A 127 -7.88 24.67 -9.27
CA THR A 127 -7.97 23.67 -10.35
C THR A 127 -6.83 22.67 -10.28
N GLN A 128 -5.60 23.15 -10.03
CA GLN A 128 -4.44 22.28 -9.88
C GLN A 128 -4.60 21.32 -8.68
N VAL A 129 -5.03 21.83 -7.53
CA VAL A 129 -5.24 21.01 -6.33
C VAL A 129 -6.39 20.03 -6.51
N ALA A 130 -7.48 20.43 -7.18
CA ALA A 130 -8.60 19.54 -7.51
C ALA A 130 -8.14 18.37 -8.39
N LYS A 131 -7.33 18.64 -9.41
CA LYS A 131 -6.74 17.59 -10.26
C LYS A 131 -5.85 16.63 -9.45
N ILE A 132 -5.02 17.16 -8.55
CA ILE A 132 -4.20 16.33 -7.64
C ILE A 132 -5.09 15.45 -6.77
N GLU A 133 -6.22 15.96 -6.26
CA GLU A 133 -7.15 15.16 -5.46
C GLU A 133 -7.75 14.01 -6.26
N ASP A 134 -8.19 14.27 -7.50
CA ASP A 134 -8.79 13.24 -8.34
C ASP A 134 -7.77 12.17 -8.76
N ASP A 135 -6.56 12.59 -9.12
CA ASP A 135 -5.45 11.66 -9.39
C ASP A 135 -5.14 10.79 -8.16
N LEU A 136 -5.11 11.38 -6.95
CA LEU A 136 -4.93 10.65 -5.71
C LEU A 136 -6.05 9.61 -5.50
N LYS A 137 -7.32 9.97 -5.70
CA LYS A 137 -8.46 9.04 -5.53
C LYS A 137 -8.33 7.83 -6.45
N VAL A 138 -7.95 8.04 -7.72
CA VAL A 138 -7.74 6.97 -8.69
C VAL A 138 -6.63 6.04 -8.22
N ARG A 139 -5.46 6.59 -7.85
CA ARG A 139 -4.30 5.80 -7.40
C ARG A 139 -4.59 5.00 -6.12
N VAL A 140 -5.29 5.60 -5.16
CA VAL A 140 -5.68 4.92 -3.91
C VAL A 140 -6.66 3.77 -4.21
N ALA A 141 -7.61 3.96 -5.13
CA ALA A 141 -8.54 2.91 -5.55
C ALA A 141 -7.81 1.74 -6.24
N GLU A 142 -6.90 2.04 -7.17
CA GLU A 142 -6.05 1.04 -7.86
C GLU A 142 -5.22 0.24 -6.85
N TYR A 143 -4.54 0.92 -5.93
CA TYR A 143 -3.73 0.29 -4.88
C TYR A 143 -4.57 -0.64 -4.00
N ASN A 144 -5.73 -0.17 -3.53
CA ASN A 144 -6.59 -0.97 -2.65
C ASN A 144 -7.16 -2.21 -3.36
N ASN A 145 -7.45 -2.11 -4.66
CA ASN A 145 -7.87 -3.27 -5.46
C ASN A 145 -6.75 -4.33 -5.53
N VAL A 146 -5.53 -3.94 -5.90
CA VAL A 146 -4.38 -4.87 -5.97
C VAL A 146 -4.06 -5.47 -4.60
N ARG A 147 -4.06 -4.65 -3.54
CA ARG A 147 -3.86 -5.11 -2.16
C ARG A 147 -4.94 -6.11 -1.74
N GLY A 148 -6.19 -5.87 -2.12
CA GLY A 148 -7.30 -6.80 -1.87
C GLY A 148 -7.11 -8.15 -2.58
N GLN A 149 -6.68 -8.12 -3.84
CA GLN A 149 -6.36 -9.34 -4.60
C GLN A 149 -5.20 -10.11 -3.98
N LEU A 150 -4.11 -9.42 -3.60
CA LEU A 150 -2.97 -10.04 -2.91
C LEU A 150 -3.39 -10.70 -1.59
N ASN A 151 -4.22 -10.03 -0.80
CA ASN A 151 -4.73 -10.61 0.45
C ASN A 151 -5.59 -11.86 0.21
N ALA A 152 -6.40 -11.86 -0.85
CA ALA A 152 -7.17 -13.04 -1.24
C ALA A 152 -6.27 -14.21 -1.66
N ILE A 153 -5.20 -13.94 -2.42
CA ILE A 153 -4.18 -14.93 -2.81
C ILE A 153 -3.47 -15.47 -1.56
N ASN A 154 -2.99 -14.59 -0.67
CA ASN A 154 -2.33 -14.97 0.56
C ASN A 154 -3.22 -15.84 1.46
N ARG A 155 -4.53 -15.56 1.55
CA ARG A 155 -5.47 -16.42 2.28
C ARG A 155 -5.61 -17.81 1.65
N LYS A 156 -5.70 -17.90 0.32
CA LYS A 156 -5.70 -19.19 -0.40
C LYS A 156 -4.39 -19.95 -0.20
N GLN A 157 -3.27 -19.25 -0.09
CA GLN A 157 -1.96 -19.84 0.15
C GLN A 157 -1.67 -20.11 1.64
N SER A 158 -2.31 -19.45 2.60
CA SER A 158 -2.03 -19.65 4.03
C SER A 158 -2.97 -20.65 4.70
N GLY A 159 -3.90 -21.26 3.97
CA GLY A 159 -4.81 -22.28 4.49
C GLY A 159 -4.12 -23.60 4.87
N SER A 160 -4.82 -24.43 5.63
CA SER A 160 -4.45 -25.83 5.88
C SER A 160 -4.18 -26.58 4.57
N LEU A 161 -3.29 -27.57 4.59
CA LEU A 161 -2.99 -28.43 3.42
C LEU A 161 -4.24 -28.99 2.73
N ALA A 162 -5.36 -29.14 3.43
CA ALA A 162 -6.63 -29.60 2.86
C ALA A 162 -7.28 -28.63 1.86
N VAL A 163 -6.94 -27.33 1.89
CA VAL A 163 -7.62 -26.28 1.10
C VAL A 163 -6.64 -25.38 0.33
N ARG A 164 -5.35 -25.45 0.66
CA ARG A 164 -4.29 -24.68 0.01
C ARG A 164 -3.91 -25.28 -1.35
N ASP A 165 -3.47 -24.43 -2.27
CA ASP A 165 -2.71 -24.87 -3.44
C ASP A 165 -1.38 -25.54 -3.03
N LEU A 166 -1.25 -26.82 -3.37
CA LEU A 166 -0.11 -27.67 -3.05
C LEU A 166 1.02 -27.52 -4.07
N SER A 167 0.79 -26.82 -5.18
CA SER A 167 1.74 -26.76 -6.30
C SER A 167 3.11 -26.20 -5.91
N ASN A 168 3.13 -25.26 -4.96
CA ASN A 168 4.35 -24.62 -4.45
C ASN A 168 5.14 -25.48 -3.44
N LEU A 169 4.59 -26.61 -3.00
CA LEU A 169 5.21 -27.51 -2.00
C LEU A 169 5.81 -28.77 -2.63
N VAL A 170 5.64 -28.95 -3.95
CA VAL A 170 6.05 -30.14 -4.69
C VAL A 170 7.19 -29.75 -5.61
N LYS A 171 8.32 -30.46 -5.53
CA LYS A 171 9.45 -30.27 -6.46
C LYS A 171 9.26 -31.13 -7.71
N PRO A 172 9.88 -30.76 -8.85
CA PRO A 172 9.85 -31.59 -10.06
C PRO A 172 10.33 -33.03 -9.80
N GLU A 173 11.34 -33.18 -8.95
CA GLU A 173 11.92 -34.48 -8.54
C GLU A 173 10.93 -35.38 -7.79
N ASP A 174 9.91 -34.81 -7.16
CA ASP A 174 8.91 -35.55 -6.39
C ASP A 174 7.77 -36.10 -7.27
N ILE A 175 7.71 -35.72 -8.55
CA ILE A 175 6.67 -36.13 -9.50
C ILE A 175 7.26 -37.03 -10.59
N ILE A 176 6.79 -38.27 -10.64
CA ILE A 176 7.04 -39.19 -11.74
C ILE A 176 5.91 -39.03 -12.75
N THR A 177 6.26 -38.60 -13.97
CA THR A 177 5.35 -38.51 -15.11
C THR A 177 5.78 -39.51 -16.18
N SER A 178 4.98 -40.55 -16.39
CA SER A 178 5.18 -41.56 -17.43
C SER A 178 3.83 -41.88 -18.09
N GLU A 179 3.85 -42.43 -19.30
CA GLU A 179 2.65 -42.86 -20.02
C GLU A 179 1.69 -43.73 -19.18
N HIS A 180 2.23 -44.53 -18.26
CA HIS A 180 1.43 -45.46 -17.47
C HIS A 180 1.40 -45.16 -15.97
N LEU A 181 2.30 -44.33 -15.46
CA LEU A 181 2.40 -44.00 -14.04
C LEU A 181 1.99 -42.55 -13.78
N VAL A 182 1.23 -42.37 -12.72
CA VAL A 182 0.84 -41.07 -12.20
C VAL A 182 1.27 -40.94 -10.75
N THR A 183 1.73 -39.75 -10.38
CA THR A 183 1.99 -39.40 -8.98
C THR A 183 0.81 -38.59 -8.45
N LEU A 184 0.20 -39.07 -7.36
CA LEU A 184 -0.87 -38.36 -6.65
C LEU A 184 -0.32 -37.73 -5.37
N LEU A 185 -0.98 -36.66 -4.94
CA LEU A 185 -0.72 -35.99 -3.67
C LEU A 185 -1.79 -36.41 -2.66
N ALA A 186 -1.36 -36.90 -1.51
CA ALA A 186 -2.22 -37.33 -0.42
C ALA A 186 -2.03 -36.40 0.79
N VAL A 187 -3.11 -35.73 1.19
CA VAL A 187 -3.18 -34.97 2.44
C VAL A 187 -3.74 -35.89 3.51
N VAL A 188 -2.90 -36.19 4.50
CA VAL A 188 -3.14 -37.20 5.53
C VAL A 188 -3.17 -36.52 6.90
N PRO A 189 -4.21 -36.70 7.72
CA PRO A 189 -4.24 -36.17 9.08
C PRO A 189 -3.05 -36.68 9.91
N LYS A 190 -2.47 -35.82 10.75
CA LYS A 190 -1.25 -36.13 11.52
C LYS A 190 -1.39 -37.39 12.39
N TYR A 191 -2.58 -37.62 12.96
CA TYR A 191 -2.88 -38.80 13.77
C TYR A 191 -2.96 -40.10 12.95
N SER A 192 -3.22 -40.02 11.65
CA SER A 192 -3.37 -41.18 10.74
C SER A 192 -2.15 -41.44 9.86
N GLN A 193 -1.02 -40.76 10.06
CA GLN A 193 0.19 -40.98 9.24
C GLN A 193 0.68 -42.45 9.30
N LYS A 194 0.57 -43.09 10.47
CA LYS A 194 0.94 -44.51 10.61
C LYS A 194 0.01 -45.43 9.82
N ASP A 195 -1.31 -45.15 9.87
CA ASP A 195 -2.30 -45.90 9.12
C ASP A 195 -2.07 -45.76 7.62
N TRP A 196 -1.82 -44.52 7.13
CA TRP A 196 -1.45 -44.27 5.74
C TRP A 196 -0.26 -45.13 5.30
N LEU A 197 0.88 -45.03 6.00
CA LEU A 197 2.09 -45.77 5.63
C LEU A 197 1.91 -47.29 5.66
N SER A 198 1.05 -47.81 6.54
CA SER A 198 0.77 -49.24 6.63
C SER A 198 -0.24 -49.76 5.60
N SER A 199 -1.05 -48.87 5.01
CA SER A 199 -2.23 -49.28 4.24
C SER A 199 -2.22 -48.82 2.78
N TYR A 200 -1.49 -47.76 2.42
CA TYR A 200 -1.59 -47.14 1.09
C TYR A 200 -1.28 -48.11 -0.05
N GLU A 201 -0.35 -49.05 0.13
CA GLU A 201 0.04 -50.06 -0.87
C GLU A 201 -1.08 -51.06 -1.20
N THR A 202 -2.08 -51.17 -0.32
CA THR A 202 -3.19 -52.13 -0.40
C THR A 202 -4.53 -51.49 -0.67
N LEU A 203 -4.59 -50.16 -0.81
CA LEU A 203 -5.84 -49.44 -1.10
C LEU A 203 -6.42 -49.83 -2.45
N THR A 204 -5.56 -50.05 -3.45
CA THR A 204 -5.94 -50.60 -4.76
C THR A 204 -4.84 -51.49 -5.32
N THR A 205 -5.17 -52.27 -6.33
CA THR A 205 -4.18 -52.98 -7.14
C THR A 205 -3.37 -51.99 -7.99
N TYR A 206 -2.11 -52.32 -8.29
CA TYR A 206 -1.21 -51.49 -9.11
C TYR A 206 -0.74 -50.17 -8.46
N VAL A 207 -0.60 -50.16 -7.13
CA VAL A 207 0.17 -49.13 -6.40
C VAL A 207 1.64 -49.54 -6.39
N VAL A 208 2.56 -48.60 -6.59
CA VAL A 208 4.01 -48.87 -6.53
C VAL A 208 4.43 -48.94 -5.06
N PRO A 209 4.94 -50.09 -4.57
CA PRO A 209 5.38 -50.21 -3.17
C PRO A 209 6.55 -49.28 -2.87
N ARG A 210 6.62 -48.79 -1.64
CA ARG A 210 7.63 -47.82 -1.15
C ARG A 210 7.70 -46.52 -1.96
N SER A 211 6.65 -46.17 -2.69
CA SER A 211 6.60 -44.92 -3.48
C SER A 211 6.14 -43.71 -2.66
N SER A 212 5.57 -43.91 -1.47
CA SER A 212 5.06 -42.80 -0.68
C SER A 212 6.16 -42.05 0.07
N LYS A 213 6.27 -40.74 -0.20
CA LYS A 213 7.27 -39.84 0.42
C LYS A 213 6.57 -38.65 1.06
N LYS A 214 6.93 -38.31 2.29
CA LYS A 214 6.44 -37.09 2.95
C LYS A 214 7.16 -35.87 2.37
N LEU A 215 6.41 -34.89 1.87
CA LEU A 215 6.93 -33.64 1.32
C LEU A 215 6.92 -32.50 2.33
N TYR A 216 5.80 -32.36 3.03
CA TYR A 216 5.55 -31.26 3.95
C TYR A 216 4.64 -31.72 5.10
N GLU A 217 4.74 -31.08 6.26
CA GLU A 217 3.87 -31.31 7.41
C GLU A 217 3.51 -29.97 8.04
N ASP A 218 2.22 -29.73 8.26
CA ASP A 218 1.72 -28.59 9.04
C ASP A 218 1.28 -29.05 10.44
N ASN A 219 0.53 -28.21 11.17
CA ASN A 219 0.10 -28.54 12.52
C ASN A 219 -0.92 -29.69 12.59
N GLU A 220 -1.67 -29.95 11.51
CA GLU A 220 -2.83 -30.85 11.50
C GLU A 220 -2.71 -31.98 10.46
N TYR A 221 -2.01 -31.75 9.35
CA TYR A 221 -1.89 -32.63 8.20
C TYR A 221 -0.44 -32.81 7.73
N ALA A 222 -0.20 -33.91 7.04
CA ALA A 222 1.03 -34.20 6.31
C ALA A 222 0.72 -34.47 4.84
N LEU A 223 1.53 -33.89 3.97
CA LEU A 223 1.48 -34.07 2.53
C LEU A 223 2.42 -35.21 2.13
N TYR A 224 1.87 -36.23 1.47
CA TYR A 224 2.59 -37.35 0.91
C TYR A 224 2.44 -37.40 -0.61
N THR A 225 3.44 -37.91 -1.31
CA THR A 225 3.28 -38.42 -2.67
C THR A 225 2.89 -39.90 -2.63
N VAL A 226 2.34 -40.40 -3.73
CA VAL A 226 2.20 -41.84 -4.01
C VAL A 226 2.19 -42.05 -5.52
N THR A 227 2.92 -43.05 -5.99
CA THR A 227 2.97 -43.39 -7.42
C THR A 227 2.19 -44.68 -7.67
N LEU A 228 1.34 -44.66 -8.69
CA LEU A 228 0.49 -45.79 -9.09
C LEU A 228 0.19 -45.73 -10.59
N PHE A 229 -0.40 -46.79 -11.12
CA PHE A 229 -0.81 -46.81 -12.52
C PHE A 229 -1.99 -45.88 -12.78
N GLY A 230 -1.94 -45.05 -13.82
CA GLY A 230 -2.97 -44.05 -14.11
C GLY A 230 -4.39 -44.62 -14.18
N ARG A 231 -4.55 -45.83 -14.71
CA ARG A 231 -5.85 -46.52 -14.83
C ARG A 231 -6.56 -46.83 -13.51
N VAL A 232 -5.84 -46.86 -12.37
CA VAL A 232 -6.42 -47.14 -11.04
C VAL A 232 -6.51 -45.89 -10.16
N ALA A 233 -6.19 -44.71 -10.69
CA ALA A 233 -6.13 -43.48 -9.91
C ALA A 233 -7.48 -43.09 -9.28
N ASP A 234 -8.58 -43.20 -10.01
CA ASP A 234 -9.90 -42.85 -9.48
C ASP A 234 -10.39 -43.83 -8.41
N ASN A 235 -10.09 -45.12 -8.59
CA ASN A 235 -10.36 -46.15 -7.57
C ASN A 235 -9.54 -45.86 -6.31
N PHE A 236 -8.27 -45.50 -6.46
CA PHE A 236 -7.39 -45.18 -5.34
C PHE A 236 -7.90 -43.95 -4.57
N ARG A 237 -8.34 -42.90 -5.27
CA ARG A 237 -8.94 -41.72 -4.61
C ARG A 237 -10.19 -42.08 -3.82
N THR A 238 -11.05 -42.95 -4.36
CA THR A 238 -12.27 -43.40 -3.68
C THR A 238 -11.93 -44.16 -2.39
N SER A 239 -11.06 -45.18 -2.47
CA SER A 239 -10.65 -45.98 -1.31
C SER A 239 -9.87 -45.16 -0.27
N ALA A 240 -9.06 -44.21 -0.71
CA ALA A 240 -8.36 -43.29 0.19
C ALA A 240 -9.34 -42.36 0.94
N ARG A 241 -10.37 -41.86 0.23
CA ARG A 241 -11.41 -41.01 0.83
C ARG A 241 -12.25 -41.74 1.87
N GLU A 242 -12.57 -43.01 1.65
CA GLU A 242 -13.27 -43.86 2.63
C GLU A 242 -12.50 -44.00 3.95
N ARG A 243 -11.17 -43.89 3.91
CA ARG A 243 -10.29 -43.87 5.09
C ARG A 243 -9.99 -42.47 5.62
N GLY A 244 -10.63 -41.44 5.06
CA GLY A 244 -10.45 -40.05 5.50
C GLY A 244 -9.20 -39.36 4.93
N PHE A 245 -8.54 -39.93 3.92
CA PHE A 245 -7.42 -39.30 3.22
C PHE A 245 -7.93 -38.49 2.03
N GLN A 246 -7.40 -37.28 1.85
CA GLN A 246 -7.73 -36.46 0.67
C GLN A 246 -6.64 -36.64 -0.37
N VAL A 247 -6.99 -37.18 -1.53
CA VAL A 247 -6.04 -37.45 -2.61
C VAL A 247 -6.41 -36.65 -3.86
N SER A 248 -5.46 -35.89 -4.39
CA SER A 248 -5.62 -35.06 -5.58
C SER A 248 -4.50 -35.32 -6.59
N THR A 249 -4.79 -35.08 -7.86
CA THR A 249 -3.75 -35.05 -8.89
C THR A 249 -3.01 -33.74 -8.83
N PHE A 250 -1.70 -33.77 -9.06
CA PHE A 250 -0.95 -32.56 -9.36
C PHE A 250 -1.35 -32.05 -10.75
N ASN A 251 -2.03 -30.91 -10.81
CA ASN A 251 -2.42 -30.24 -12.06
C ASN A 251 -1.48 -29.07 -12.43
N GLY A 252 -0.34 -28.93 -11.75
CA GLY A 252 0.65 -27.90 -12.05
C GLY A 252 1.45 -28.23 -13.31
N CYS A 253 1.74 -27.23 -14.14
CA CYS A 253 2.72 -27.36 -15.20
C CYS A 253 4.09 -27.00 -14.61
N PHE A 254 4.99 -27.97 -14.45
CA PHE A 254 6.40 -27.62 -14.29
C PHE A 254 6.85 -27.10 -15.65
N PHE A 255 6.81 -25.77 -15.83
CA PHE A 255 7.53 -25.16 -16.94
C PHE A 255 9.00 -25.53 -16.75
N LEU A 256 9.46 -26.48 -17.57
CA LEU A 256 10.86 -26.76 -17.78
C LEU A 256 11.48 -25.47 -18.35
N TYR A 257 11.90 -24.57 -17.46
CA TYR A 257 12.98 -23.65 -17.79
C TYR A 257 14.27 -24.49 -17.75
N GLU A 258 14.46 -25.32 -18.76
CA GLU A 258 15.79 -25.80 -19.12
C GLU A 258 16.56 -24.60 -19.68
N TYR A 259 17.62 -24.21 -18.96
CA TYR A 259 18.73 -23.44 -19.50
C TYR A 259 19.81 -24.41 -19.99
#